data_AF-A0AAN1HJ21-F1
#
_entry.id   AF-A0AAN1HJ21-F1
#
_cell.length_a   1.000
_cell.length_b   1.000
_cell.length_c   1.000
_cell.angle_alpha   90.00
_cell.angle_beta   90.00
_cell.angle_gamma   90.00
#
_symmetry.space_group_name_H-M   'P 1'
#
loop_
_entity.id
_entity.type
_entity.pdbx_description
1 polymer ?
#
loop_
_entity_poly.entity_id
_entity_poly.type
_entity_poly.pdbx_seq_one_letter_code
_entity_poly.pdbx_strand_id
1 'polypeptide(L)'
;MSWIVDGRPETVRRQVHEALAGMGTETSELTCLRLVGDTPGAYQDVPLEESLGALVELRDQGLIRRIGLSGASPRMLARARRMTPIAAVQNRFNLLDRSGVQVLADCEAQGILFIPYFPLAAGRLSDYHELTGPAERLGATPAQIALAWLLRRSPAMVVIPGTSSTDHLRSNVAASEVAGRLTDTEVARLTELVDESKAVLDRPTSPARSHR
;
A
#
# COMPACT_ATOMS: atom_id res chain seq x y z
N MET A 1 3.62 -19.44 -8.67
CA MET A 1 2.49 -19.42 -7.73
C MET A 1 1.73 -18.11 -7.92
N SER A 2 0.61 -18.11 -8.66
CA SER A 2 -0.29 -16.95 -8.59
C SER A 2 -1.04 -17.04 -7.27
N TRP A 3 -0.98 -15.98 -6.49
CA TRP A 3 -1.75 -15.87 -5.25
C TRP A 3 -3.18 -15.52 -5.64
N ILE A 4 -4.05 -16.54 -5.72
CA ILE A 4 -5.46 -16.35 -6.05
C ILE A 4 -6.12 -15.59 -4.90
N VAL A 5 -6.72 -14.43 -5.21
CA VAL A 5 -7.51 -13.67 -4.23
C VAL A 5 -8.92 -14.24 -4.20
N ASP A 6 -9.17 -15.16 -3.26
CA ASP A 6 -10.51 -15.67 -2.99
C ASP A 6 -11.20 -14.78 -1.96
N GLY A 7 -12.10 -13.91 -2.45
CA GLY A 7 -12.81 -12.91 -1.64
C GLY A 7 -14.05 -13.43 -0.93
N ARG A 8 -14.39 -14.73 -1.01
CA ARG A 8 -15.61 -15.26 -0.41
C ARG A 8 -15.61 -15.06 1.11
N PRO A 9 -16.73 -14.63 1.73
CA PRO A 9 -16.81 -14.38 3.17
C PRO A 9 -16.30 -15.54 4.03
N GLU A 10 -16.56 -16.79 3.65
CA GLU A 10 -16.15 -18.01 4.36
C GLU A 10 -14.63 -18.17 4.30
N THR A 11 -14.02 -17.89 3.14
CA THR A 11 -12.56 -17.90 2.98
C THR A 11 -11.91 -16.78 3.79
N VAL A 12 -12.49 -15.57 3.78
CA VAL A 12 -11.99 -14.44 4.57
C VAL A 12 -12.01 -14.76 6.07
N ARG A 13 -13.12 -15.30 6.59
CA ARG A 13 -13.22 -15.71 8.01
C ARG A 13 -12.17 -16.76 8.35
N ARG A 14 -12.06 -17.82 7.53
CA ARG A 14 -11.05 -18.86 7.72
C ARG A 14 -9.63 -18.30 7.76
N GLN A 15 -9.27 -17.43 6.82
CA GLN A 15 -7.94 -16.82 6.75
C GLN A 15 -7.60 -15.97 7.97
N VAL A 16 -8.59 -15.26 8.55
CA VAL A 16 -8.38 -14.51 9.79
C VAL A 16 -8.10 -15.45 10.96
N HIS A 17 -8.89 -16.52 11.12
CA HIS A 17 -8.63 -17.51 12.18
C HIS A 17 -7.28 -18.21 12.02
N GLU A 18 -6.90 -18.57 10.79
CA GLU A 18 -5.58 -19.14 10.49
C GLU A 18 -4.44 -18.16 10.80
N ALA A 19 -4.60 -16.87 10.48
CA ALA A 19 -3.61 -15.85 10.78
C ALA A 19 -3.45 -15.64 12.30
N LEU A 20 -4.55 -15.60 13.05
CA LEU A 20 -4.55 -15.50 14.51
C LEU A 20 -3.84 -16.70 15.16
N ALA A 21 -4.19 -17.91 14.71
CA ALA A 21 -3.54 -19.15 15.17
C ALA A 21 -2.04 -19.16 14.85
N GLY A 22 -1.66 -18.75 13.63
CA GLY A 22 -0.26 -18.69 13.20
C GLY A 22 0.57 -17.64 13.94
N MET A 23 -0.05 -16.53 14.36
CA MET A 23 0.60 -15.50 15.18
C MET A 23 0.56 -15.80 16.69
N GLY A 24 -0.24 -16.78 17.13
CA GLY A 24 -0.43 -17.09 18.55
C GLY A 24 -1.13 -15.97 19.33
N THR A 25 -2.05 -15.23 18.69
CA THR A 25 -2.80 -14.11 19.30
C THR A 25 -4.30 -14.32 19.15
N GLU A 26 -5.07 -13.81 20.10
CA GLU A 26 -6.54 -13.83 20.05
C GLU A 26 -7.12 -12.69 19.20
N THR A 27 -6.36 -11.61 19.02
CA THR A 27 -6.79 -10.41 18.29
C THR A 27 -5.71 -9.90 17.34
N SER A 28 -6.12 -9.47 16.15
CA SER A 28 -5.29 -8.76 15.17
C SER A 28 -5.43 -7.25 15.34
N GLU A 29 -4.32 -6.53 15.48
CA GLU A 29 -4.32 -5.06 15.60
C GLU A 29 -4.77 -4.34 14.31
N LEU A 30 -4.48 -4.94 13.16
CA LEU A 30 -4.88 -4.46 11.84
C LEU A 30 -4.98 -5.65 10.89
N THR A 31 -6.14 -5.82 10.26
CA THR A 31 -6.34 -6.80 9.18
C THR A 31 -6.70 -6.06 7.89
N CYS A 32 -5.87 -6.23 6.86
CA CYS A 32 -6.12 -5.63 5.55
C CYS A 32 -6.85 -6.61 4.62
N LEU A 33 -8.00 -6.20 4.09
CA LEU A 33 -8.68 -6.94 3.02
C LEU A 33 -7.87 -6.86 1.74
N ARG A 34 -7.47 -8.00 1.18
CA ARG A 34 -6.79 -8.06 -0.12
C ARG A 34 -7.80 -7.88 -1.26
N LEU A 35 -7.53 -6.90 -2.10
CA LEU A 35 -8.29 -6.52 -3.29
C LEU A 35 -7.38 -6.58 -4.52
N VAL A 36 -7.95 -6.29 -5.69
CA VAL A 36 -7.24 -6.30 -6.97
C VAL A 36 -7.36 -4.97 -7.75
N GLY A 37 -7.90 -3.93 -7.11
CA GLY A 37 -8.17 -2.63 -7.74
C GLY A 37 -6.92 -1.84 -8.15
N ASP A 38 -5.74 -2.23 -7.66
CA ASP A 38 -4.46 -1.65 -8.08
C ASP A 38 -3.69 -2.53 -9.09
N THR A 39 -4.32 -3.61 -9.58
CA THR A 39 -3.73 -4.55 -10.53
C THR A 39 -4.46 -4.46 -11.86
N PRO A 40 -3.81 -3.93 -12.92
CA PRO A 40 -4.44 -3.79 -14.23
C PRO A 40 -4.97 -5.13 -14.78
N GLY A 41 -6.22 -5.12 -15.24
CA GLY A 41 -6.87 -6.28 -15.84
C GLY A 41 -7.29 -7.38 -14.85
N ALA A 42 -7.03 -7.22 -13.54
CA ALA A 42 -7.50 -8.15 -12.53
C ALA A 42 -8.98 -7.91 -12.20
N TYR A 43 -9.69 -9.00 -11.92
CA TYR A 43 -11.11 -8.97 -11.56
C TYR A 43 -11.34 -9.85 -10.34
N GLN A 44 -12.31 -9.46 -9.51
CA GLN A 44 -12.82 -10.25 -8.39
C GLN A 44 -14.30 -10.50 -8.61
N ASP A 45 -14.70 -11.77 -8.56
CA ASP A 45 -16.09 -12.19 -8.74
C ASP A 45 -16.97 -11.85 -7.52
N VAL A 46 -16.35 -11.75 -6.34
CA VAL A 46 -17.04 -11.44 -5.08
C VAL A 46 -17.13 -9.93 -4.90
N PRO A 47 -18.32 -9.36 -4.66
CA PRO A 47 -18.47 -7.95 -4.33
C PRO A 47 -17.66 -7.55 -3.09
N LEU A 48 -17.03 -6.37 -3.15
CA LEU A 48 -16.27 -5.79 -2.04
C LEU A 48 -17.05 -5.82 -0.72
N GLU A 49 -18.34 -5.50 -0.76
CA GLU A 49 -19.20 -5.41 0.42
C GLU A 49 -19.37 -6.77 1.11
N GLU A 50 -19.36 -7.88 0.37
CA GLU A 50 -19.46 -9.21 0.97
C GLU A 50 -18.17 -9.57 1.71
N SER A 51 -17.01 -9.39 1.07
CA SER A 51 -15.72 -9.68 1.70
C SER A 51 -15.44 -8.76 2.88
N LEU A 52 -15.76 -7.46 2.75
CA LEU A 52 -15.55 -6.48 3.81
C LEU A 52 -16.54 -6.67 4.97
N GLY A 53 -17.79 -7.06 4.67
CA GLY A 53 -18.78 -7.42 5.68
C GLY A 53 -18.28 -8.53 6.61
N ALA A 54 -17.59 -9.55 6.08
CA ALA A 54 -16.98 -10.59 6.90
C ALA A 54 -15.92 -10.04 7.87
N LEU A 55 -15.08 -9.09 7.44
CA LEU A 55 -14.11 -8.46 8.35
C LEU A 55 -14.78 -7.58 9.40
N VAL A 56 -15.88 -6.91 9.05
CA VAL A 56 -16.69 -6.11 9.99
C VAL A 56 -17.25 -7.00 11.08
N GLU A 57 -17.85 -8.15 10.73
CA GLU A 57 -18.35 -9.12 11.71
C GLU A 57 -17.24 -9.62 12.65
N LEU A 58 -16.06 -9.96 12.12
CA LEU A 58 -14.93 -10.44 12.93
C LEU A 58 -14.36 -9.35 13.85
N ARG A 59 -14.39 -8.08 13.41
CA ARG A 59 -14.06 -6.94 14.27
C ARG A 59 -15.08 -6.82 15.41
N ASP A 60 -16.35 -6.93 15.10
CA ASP A 60 -17.43 -6.82 16.10
C ASP A 60 -17.39 -7.99 17.12
N GLN A 61 -16.81 -9.13 16.73
CA GLN A 61 -16.48 -10.26 17.61
C GLN A 61 -15.18 -10.07 18.43
N GLY A 62 -14.44 -8.98 18.22
CA GLY A 62 -13.19 -8.68 18.94
C GLY A 62 -11.93 -9.35 18.37
N LEU A 63 -12.04 -10.06 17.25
CA LEU A 63 -10.91 -10.74 16.60
C LEU A 63 -10.02 -9.79 15.80
N ILE A 64 -10.57 -8.62 15.43
CA ILE A 64 -9.86 -7.58 14.67
C ILE A 64 -10.09 -6.24 15.37
N ARG A 65 -9.04 -5.45 15.61
CA ARG A 65 -9.18 -4.09 16.16
C ARG A 65 -9.45 -3.06 15.08
N ARG A 66 -8.70 -3.13 13.97
CA ARG A 66 -8.79 -2.16 12.87
C ARG A 66 -8.81 -2.88 11.53
N ILE A 67 -9.55 -2.32 10.59
CA ILE A 67 -9.67 -2.83 9.22
C ILE A 67 -8.88 -1.91 8.28
N GLY A 68 -8.09 -2.51 7.41
CA GLY A 68 -7.42 -1.83 6.30
C GLY A 68 -7.80 -2.45 4.96
N LEU A 69 -7.30 -1.88 3.88
CA LEU A 69 -7.41 -2.41 2.52
C LEU A 69 -6.01 -2.63 1.95
N SER A 70 -5.85 -3.61 1.06
CA SER A 70 -4.63 -3.80 0.29
C SER A 70 -5.01 -3.95 -1.19
N GLY A 71 -4.47 -3.09 -2.05
CA GLY A 71 -4.74 -3.08 -3.49
C GLY A 71 -6.09 -2.47 -3.88
N ALA A 72 -6.48 -1.35 -3.26
CA ALA A 72 -7.76 -0.68 -3.54
C ALA A 72 -7.66 0.32 -4.71
N SER A 73 -8.71 0.44 -5.52
CA SER A 73 -8.91 1.64 -6.36
C SER A 73 -9.55 2.78 -5.55
N PRO A 74 -9.53 4.05 -6.03
CA PRO A 74 -10.25 5.15 -5.37
C PRO A 74 -11.74 4.83 -5.16
N ARG A 75 -12.38 4.20 -6.17
CA ARG A 75 -13.78 3.78 -6.08
C ARG A 75 -14.01 2.71 -5.01
N MET A 76 -13.09 1.75 -4.87
CA MET A 76 -13.18 0.73 -3.81
C MET A 76 -13.00 1.35 -2.42
N LEU A 77 -12.02 2.23 -2.23
CA LEU A 77 -11.82 2.94 -0.97
C LEU A 77 -13.08 3.74 -0.57
N ALA A 78 -13.65 4.49 -1.51
CA ALA A 78 -14.87 5.27 -1.27
C ALA A 78 -16.08 4.39 -0.89
N ARG A 79 -16.18 3.17 -1.45
CA ARG A 79 -17.22 2.19 -1.09
C ARG A 79 -17.00 1.62 0.30
N ALA A 80 -15.78 1.15 0.59
CA ALA A 80 -15.41 0.54 1.86
C ALA A 80 -15.68 1.48 3.04
N ARG A 81 -15.36 2.77 2.90
CA ARG A 81 -15.58 3.78 3.93
C ARG A 81 -17.04 4.03 4.29
N ARG A 82 -18.00 3.66 3.43
CA ARG A 82 -19.43 3.73 3.75
C ARG A 82 -19.88 2.59 4.67
N MET A 83 -19.08 1.53 4.77
CA MET A 83 -19.40 0.37 5.60
C MET A 83 -18.70 0.42 6.97
N THR A 84 -17.45 0.89 6.99
CA THR A 84 -16.62 0.87 8.20
C THR A 84 -15.50 1.90 8.13
N PRO A 85 -15.01 2.43 9.26
CA PRO A 85 -13.74 3.14 9.29
C PRO A 85 -12.61 2.28 8.73
N ILE A 86 -11.79 2.87 7.86
CA ILE A 86 -10.59 2.26 7.27
C ILE A 86 -9.37 2.92 7.90
N ALA A 87 -8.53 2.12 8.55
CA ALA A 87 -7.36 2.63 9.28
C ALA A 87 -6.13 2.80 8.38
N ALA A 88 -5.97 1.93 7.38
CA ALA A 88 -4.83 1.97 6.47
C ALA A 88 -5.19 1.41 5.08
N VAL A 89 -4.48 1.89 4.05
CA VAL A 89 -4.53 1.36 2.70
C VAL A 89 -3.12 1.02 2.23
N GLN A 90 -2.91 -0.22 1.80
CA GLN A 90 -1.64 -0.69 1.27
C GLN A 90 -1.73 -0.84 -0.26
N ASN A 91 -1.08 0.05 -1.00
CA ASN A 91 -1.14 0.09 -2.46
C ASN A 91 0.25 0.13 -3.09
N ARG A 92 0.33 -0.23 -4.38
CA ARG A 92 1.59 -0.08 -5.13
C ARG A 92 1.94 1.40 -5.25
N PHE A 93 3.11 1.75 -4.75
CA PHE A 93 3.62 3.11 -4.87
C PHE A 93 5.12 3.14 -4.58
N ASN A 94 5.90 3.72 -5.48
CA ASN A 94 7.33 3.98 -5.31
C ASN A 94 7.75 5.06 -6.30
N LEU A 95 9.04 5.43 -6.30
CA LEU A 95 9.58 6.50 -7.15
C LEU A 95 9.17 6.40 -8.63
N LEU A 96 9.00 5.18 -9.16
CA LEU A 96 8.68 4.91 -10.57
C LEU A 96 7.22 4.54 -10.79
N ASP A 97 6.57 3.95 -9.79
CA ASP A 97 5.17 3.56 -9.82
C ASP A 97 4.33 4.56 -9.02
N ARG A 98 3.61 5.42 -9.75
CA ARG A 98 2.70 6.42 -9.18
C ARG A 98 1.24 6.02 -9.23
N SER A 99 0.91 4.78 -9.62
CA SER A 99 -0.47 4.34 -9.79
C SER A 99 -1.34 4.64 -8.56
N GLY A 100 -0.81 4.43 -7.35
CA GLY A 100 -1.50 4.73 -6.10
C GLY A 100 -1.72 6.21 -5.76
N VAL A 101 -1.33 7.19 -6.57
CA VAL A 101 -1.33 8.62 -6.19
C VAL A 101 -2.72 9.16 -5.81
N GLN A 102 -3.78 8.74 -6.52
CA GLN A 102 -5.15 9.17 -6.22
C GLN A 102 -5.61 8.59 -4.86
N VAL A 103 -5.26 7.34 -4.59
CA VAL A 103 -5.57 6.67 -3.32
C VAL A 103 -4.78 7.31 -2.17
N LEU A 104 -3.52 7.69 -2.40
CA LEU A 104 -2.73 8.44 -1.43
C LEU A 104 -3.38 9.79 -1.08
N ALA A 105 -3.81 10.55 -2.09
CA ALA A 105 -4.50 11.83 -1.89
C ALA A 105 -5.81 11.65 -1.09
N ASP A 106 -6.60 10.62 -1.42
CA ASP A 106 -7.80 10.27 -0.65
C ASP A 106 -7.47 9.91 0.79
N CYS A 107 -6.40 9.14 1.02
CA CYS A 107 -5.97 8.75 2.35
C CYS A 107 -5.55 9.96 3.21
N GLU A 108 -4.74 10.85 2.64
CA GLU A 108 -4.31 12.08 3.30
C GLU A 108 -5.48 12.97 3.69
N ALA A 109 -6.40 13.22 2.76
CA ALA A 109 -7.59 14.05 3.00
C ALA A 109 -8.52 13.48 4.10
N GLN A 110 -8.40 12.18 4.40
CA GLN A 110 -9.33 11.47 5.27
C GLN A 110 -8.67 10.98 6.57
N GLY A 111 -7.38 11.27 6.78
CA GLY A 111 -6.62 10.80 7.95
C GLY A 111 -6.40 9.29 7.98
N ILE A 112 -6.33 8.65 6.81
CA ILE A 112 -6.06 7.22 6.65
C ILE A 112 -4.58 7.02 6.37
N LEU A 113 -3.95 6.02 6.98
CA LEU A 113 -2.54 5.72 6.71
C LEU A 113 -2.39 5.10 5.31
N PHE A 114 -1.38 5.53 4.56
CA PHE A 114 -1.02 4.96 3.28
C PHE A 114 0.29 4.18 3.37
N ILE A 115 0.26 2.92 2.96
CA ILE A 115 1.37 1.98 3.09
C ILE A 115 1.84 1.55 1.68
N PRO A 116 2.97 2.06 1.18
CA PRO A 116 3.47 1.70 -0.14
C PRO A 116 4.07 0.28 -0.12
N TYR A 117 3.53 -0.65 -0.91
CA TYR A 117 4.21 -1.91 -1.20
C TYR A 117 5.09 -1.79 -2.45
N PHE A 118 6.14 -2.63 -2.53
CA PHE A 118 7.29 -2.45 -3.44
C PHE A 118 7.94 -1.05 -3.36
N PRO A 119 8.25 -0.51 -2.16
CA PRO A 119 8.74 0.86 -2.01
C PRO A 119 10.10 1.11 -2.71
N LEU A 120 10.89 0.05 -2.96
CA LEU A 120 12.18 0.11 -3.64
C LEU A 120 12.17 -0.45 -5.07
N ALA A 121 10.99 -0.61 -5.68
CA ALA A 121 10.82 -1.15 -7.04
C ALA A 121 11.62 -2.45 -7.31
N ALA A 122 11.67 -3.36 -6.33
CA ALA A 122 12.46 -4.60 -6.39
C ALA A 122 13.96 -4.38 -6.71
N GLY A 123 14.56 -3.30 -6.19
CA GLY A 123 15.97 -2.98 -6.37
C GLY A 123 16.30 -2.20 -7.64
N ARG A 124 15.31 -1.93 -8.50
CA ARG A 124 15.48 -1.22 -9.78
C ARG A 124 15.76 0.27 -9.64
N LEU A 125 15.79 0.81 -8.42
CA LEU A 125 16.05 2.23 -8.17
C LEU A 125 17.55 2.57 -8.12
N SER A 126 18.42 1.59 -7.92
CA SER A 126 19.85 1.83 -7.67
C SER A 126 20.58 2.55 -8.82
N ASP A 127 20.05 2.48 -10.04
CA ASP A 127 20.66 3.05 -11.24
C ASP A 127 20.13 4.46 -11.60
N TYR A 128 19.20 5.02 -10.81
CA TYR A 128 18.62 6.34 -11.08
C TYR A 128 19.54 7.46 -10.61
N HIS A 129 20.13 8.18 -11.57
CA HIS A 129 21.10 9.25 -11.32
C HIS A 129 20.58 10.38 -10.41
N GLU A 130 19.26 10.59 -10.39
CA GLU A 130 18.59 11.60 -9.58
C GLU A 130 18.67 11.28 -8.08
N LEU A 131 18.93 10.02 -7.71
CA LEU A 131 19.18 9.59 -6.33
C LEU A 131 20.64 9.79 -5.93
N THR A 132 21.58 9.77 -6.88
CA THR A 132 23.03 9.81 -6.61
C THR A 132 23.45 11.13 -5.98
N GLY A 133 23.00 12.27 -6.50
CA GLY A 133 23.38 13.59 -5.96
C GLY A 133 23.01 13.77 -4.49
N PRO A 134 21.73 13.56 -4.09
CA PRO A 134 21.34 13.59 -2.68
C PRO A 134 22.05 12.52 -1.84
N ALA A 135 22.26 11.31 -2.39
CA ALA A 135 22.96 10.23 -1.70
C ALA A 135 24.40 10.62 -1.33
N GLU A 136 25.19 11.12 -2.28
CA GLU A 136 26.55 11.59 -2.05
C GLU A 136 26.60 12.73 -1.04
N ARG A 137 25.74 13.75 -1.22
CA ARG A 137 25.66 14.92 -0.33
C ARG A 137 25.35 14.53 1.11
N LEU A 138 24.50 13.53 1.32
CA LEU A 138 24.04 13.12 2.64
C LEU A 138 24.85 11.99 3.26
N GLY A 139 25.76 11.36 2.50
CA GLY A 139 26.45 10.13 2.89
C GLY A 139 25.47 8.96 3.04
N ALA A 140 24.44 8.92 2.21
CA ALA A 140 23.37 7.93 2.23
C ALA A 140 23.42 7.02 1.00
N THR A 141 22.66 5.93 1.02
CA THR A 141 22.47 5.05 -0.14
C THR A 141 21.30 5.52 -1.02
N PRO A 142 21.27 5.22 -2.33
CA PRO A 142 20.10 5.50 -3.18
C PRO A 142 18.79 4.92 -2.63
N ALA A 143 18.84 3.73 -2.01
CA ALA A 143 17.69 3.11 -1.35
C ALA A 143 17.18 3.97 -0.18
N GLN A 144 18.08 4.53 0.64
CA GLN A 144 17.70 5.46 1.70
C GLN A 144 17.08 6.74 1.14
N ILE A 145 17.61 7.29 0.04
CA ILE A 145 17.01 8.47 -0.61
C ILE A 145 15.59 8.16 -1.10
N ALA A 146 15.36 6.99 -1.71
CA ALA A 146 14.04 6.59 -2.18
C ALA A 146 13.02 6.41 -1.03
N LEU A 147 13.44 5.77 0.07
CA LEU A 147 12.59 5.62 1.26
C LEU A 147 12.35 6.95 1.97
N ALA A 148 13.38 7.80 2.06
CA ALA A 148 13.28 9.14 2.63
C ALA A 148 12.32 10.03 1.83
N TRP A 149 12.37 9.93 0.49
CA TRP A 149 11.42 10.60 -0.38
C TRP A 149 9.98 10.13 -0.13
N LEU A 150 9.74 8.82 0.05
CA LEU A 150 8.41 8.31 0.41
C LEU A 150 7.90 8.95 1.72
N LEU A 151 8.74 8.96 2.77
CA LEU A 151 8.40 9.58 4.05
C LEU A 151 8.10 11.09 3.92
N ARG A 152 8.74 11.78 2.97
CA ARG A 152 8.50 13.20 2.67
C ARG A 152 7.32 13.47 1.75
N ARG A 153 6.77 12.44 1.10
CA ARG A 153 5.76 12.60 0.05
C ARG A 153 4.37 12.96 0.58
N SER A 154 4.03 12.50 1.79
CA SER A 154 2.74 12.77 2.43
C SER A 154 2.82 12.47 3.93
N PRO A 155 2.15 13.25 4.79
CA PRO A 155 2.03 12.94 6.22
C PRO A 155 1.26 11.64 6.50
N ALA A 156 0.49 11.12 5.53
CA ALA A 156 -0.20 9.84 5.66
C ALA A 156 0.72 8.62 5.45
N MET A 157 1.95 8.82 4.98
CA MET A 157 2.84 7.75 4.55
C MET A 157 3.41 6.93 5.71
N VAL A 158 3.32 5.60 5.62
CA VAL A 158 4.00 4.65 6.51
C VAL A 158 4.75 3.61 5.68
N VAL A 159 6.08 3.71 5.63
CA VAL A 159 6.92 2.90 4.73
C VAL A 159 7.34 1.59 5.42
N ILE A 160 7.16 0.46 4.72
CA ILE A 160 7.42 -0.90 5.25
C ILE A 160 8.40 -1.71 4.37
N PRO A 161 9.66 -1.28 4.20
CA PRO A 161 10.59 -1.96 3.31
C PRO A 161 11.00 -3.33 3.88
N GLY A 162 10.59 -4.40 3.21
CA GLY A 162 10.96 -5.76 3.58
C GLY A 162 12.41 -6.11 3.22
N THR A 163 13.08 -6.87 4.10
CA THR A 163 14.43 -7.40 3.86
C THR A 163 14.72 -8.59 4.79
N SER A 164 15.58 -9.50 4.34
CA SER A 164 16.15 -10.58 5.17
C SER A 164 17.58 -10.29 5.66
N SER A 165 18.17 -9.17 5.23
CA SER A 165 19.51 -8.71 5.65
C SER A 165 19.40 -7.71 6.80
N THR A 166 20.16 -7.94 7.88
CA THR A 166 20.27 -7.01 9.02
C THR A 166 20.88 -5.68 8.62
N ASP A 167 21.80 -5.66 7.66
CA ASP A 167 22.44 -4.42 7.20
C ASP A 167 21.46 -3.57 6.41
N HIS A 168 20.67 -4.21 5.55
CA HIS A 168 19.56 -3.54 4.86
C HIS A 168 18.50 -3.05 5.86
N LEU A 169 18.20 -3.82 6.92
CA LEU A 169 17.27 -3.38 7.96
C LEU A 169 17.76 -2.09 8.62
N ARG A 170 19.03 -2.05 9.05
CA ARG A 170 19.64 -0.84 9.63
C ARG A 170 19.63 0.34 8.65
N SER A 171 20.00 0.09 7.40
CA SER A 171 19.96 1.09 6.33
C SER A 171 18.55 1.66 6.13
N ASN A 172 17.53 0.78 6.05
CA ASN A 172 16.13 1.15 5.88
C ASN A 172 15.62 2.02 7.05
N VAL A 173 15.97 1.68 8.29
CA VAL A 173 15.58 2.46 9.48
C VAL A 173 16.22 3.86 9.44
N ALA A 174 17.50 3.95 9.09
CA ALA A 174 18.21 5.23 8.99
C ALA A 174 17.65 6.17 7.90
N ALA A 175 16.83 5.67 6.96
CA ALA A 175 16.16 6.52 5.97
C ALA A 175 15.24 7.58 6.60
N SER A 176 14.73 7.34 7.81
CA SER A 176 13.93 8.32 8.55
C SER A 176 14.72 9.59 8.90
N GLU A 177 15.98 9.43 9.32
CA GLU A 177 16.87 10.56 9.60
C GLU A 177 17.26 11.30 8.32
N VAL A 178 17.47 10.55 7.23
CA VAL A 178 17.75 11.10 5.90
C VAL A 178 16.58 11.95 5.40
N ALA A 179 15.32 11.54 5.65
CA ALA A 179 14.13 12.30 5.26
C ALA A 179 14.13 13.73 5.83
N GLY A 180 14.56 13.91 7.07
CA GLY A 180 14.69 15.23 7.71
C GLY A 180 15.79 16.11 7.10
N ARG A 181 16.72 15.55 6.32
CA ARG A 181 17.87 16.23 5.71
C ARG A 181 17.75 16.40 4.19
N LEU A 182 16.71 15.84 3.58
CA LEU A 182 16.35 16.13 2.19
C LEU A 182 15.81 17.55 2.07
N THR A 183 16.29 18.29 1.07
CA THR A 183 15.77 19.62 0.74
C THR A 183 14.46 19.52 -0.03
N ASP A 184 13.62 20.55 0.05
CA ASP A 184 12.36 20.58 -0.69
C ASP A 184 12.59 20.55 -2.21
N THR A 185 13.69 21.15 -2.69
CA THR A 185 14.09 21.07 -4.10
C THR A 185 14.43 19.65 -4.53
N GLU A 186 15.13 18.87 -3.70
CA GLU A 186 15.40 17.46 -4.02
C GLU A 186 14.13 16.62 -4.01
N VAL A 187 13.24 16.85 -3.04
CA VAL A 187 11.94 16.16 -2.98
C VAL A 187 11.10 16.49 -4.22
N ALA A 188 11.08 17.76 -4.65
CA ALA A 188 10.37 18.18 -5.86
C ALA A 188 10.95 17.50 -7.11
N ARG A 189 12.27 17.53 -7.32
CA ARG A 189 12.93 16.87 -8.46
C ARG A 189 12.64 15.37 -8.52
N LEU A 190 12.70 14.68 -7.37
CA LEU A 190 12.38 13.25 -7.28
C LEU A 190 10.89 12.97 -7.54
N THR A 191 10.01 13.91 -7.22
CA THR A 191 8.58 13.80 -7.51
C THR A 191 8.29 13.96 -9.00
N GLU A 192 9.01 14.86 -9.68
CA GLU A 192 8.88 15.16 -11.12
C GLU A 192 9.37 14.03 -12.04
N LEU A 193 10.04 13.00 -11.50
CA LEU A 193 10.49 11.81 -12.26
C LEU A 193 9.35 11.10 -13.01
N VAL A 194 8.13 11.18 -12.47
CA VAL A 194 6.96 10.54 -13.05
C VAL A 194 5.82 11.55 -13.09
N ASP A 195 5.22 11.69 -14.27
CA ASP A 195 4.02 12.48 -14.47
C ASP A 195 2.80 11.78 -13.84
N GLU A 196 2.49 12.16 -12.60
CA GLU A 196 1.38 11.61 -11.82
C GLU A 196 0.00 11.84 -12.46
N SER A 197 -0.14 12.83 -13.37
CA SER A 197 -1.41 13.08 -14.07
C SER A 197 -1.84 11.92 -14.97
N LYS A 198 -0.90 11.04 -15.33
CA LYS A 198 -1.13 9.83 -16.14
C LYS A 198 -1.37 8.58 -15.30
N ALA A 199 -1.19 8.65 -13.98
CA ALA A 199 -1.38 7.52 -13.08
C ALA A 199 -2.86 7.34 -12.75
N VAL A 200 -3.49 6.32 -13.33
CA VAL A 200 -4.93 6.06 -13.15
C VAL A 200 -5.16 4.61 -12.72
N LEU A 201 -5.78 4.44 -11.55
CA LEU A 201 -6.27 3.16 -11.03
C LEU A 201 -7.80 3.07 -11.21
N ASP A 202 -8.30 3.11 -12.45
CA ASP A 202 -9.56 2.45 -12.85
C ASP A 202 -9.91 2.69 -14.34
N ARG A 203 -10.21 1.61 -15.05
CA ARG A 203 -11.44 1.50 -15.85
C ARG A 203 -11.89 0.04 -15.80
N PRO A 204 -13.10 -0.27 -15.30
CA PRO A 204 -13.62 -1.62 -15.40
C PRO A 204 -13.94 -1.93 -16.87
N THR A 205 -13.22 -2.88 -17.48
CA THR A 205 -13.85 -3.70 -18.52
C THR A 205 -14.69 -4.72 -17.78
N SER A 206 -15.98 -4.41 -17.59
CA SER A 206 -16.93 -5.45 -17.20
C SER A 206 -16.83 -6.56 -18.25
N PRO A 207 -16.59 -7.83 -17.88
CA PRO A 207 -16.96 -8.90 -18.80
C PRO A 207 -18.47 -8.77 -18.98
N ALA A 208 -18.91 -8.62 -20.23
CA ALA A 208 -20.32 -8.70 -20.55
C ALA A 208 -20.85 -10.01 -19.94
N ARG A 209 -21.81 -9.93 -19.02
CA ARG A 209 -22.55 -11.11 -18.58
C ARG A 209 -23.22 -11.68 -19.82
N SER A 210 -22.68 -12.75 -20.39
CA SER A 210 -23.39 -13.54 -21.38
C SER A 210 -24.45 -14.33 -20.62
N HIS A 211 -25.69 -13.86 -20.67
CA HIS A 211 -26.83 -14.71 -20.37
C HIS A 211 -26.89 -15.83 -21.41
N ARG A 212 -26.69 -17.06 -20.96
CA ARG A 212 -27.35 -18.27 -21.48
C ARG A 212 -27.63 -19.21 -20.33
#